data_AF-A0A940WID3-F1
#
_entry.id   AF-A0A940WID3-F1
#
_cell.length_a   1.000
_cell.length_b   1.000
_cell.length_c   1.000
_cell.angle_alpha   90.00
_cell.angle_beta   90.00
_cell.angle_gamma   90.00
#
_symmetry.space_group_name_H-M   'P 1'
#
loop_
_entity.id
_entity.type
_entity.pdbx_description
1 polymer ?
#
loop_
_entity_poly.entity_id
_entity_poly.type
_entity_poly.pdbx_seq_one_letter_code
_entity_poly.pdbx_strand_id
1 'polypeptide(L)'
;MNVPPARPHVSRGLGAAAVAVLGVALVVAPSTAEGAPGRASAAGRPVADPSPGQAGGHTVLTCAAATAPSITFDPPVAQASHTVTAKGALTLTGCTSPDGSFPKLSTGKVTLQGSGPVSCTGVQNVTGTGTITWKDAQGQTLGTSTIRPNLDAIPSFNPGDMLLVGEVTEGKMKGKRIAGKATPTSDISQCSSKGLGGVQGSGGVAFIAVDAPK
;
A
#
# COMPACT_ATOMS: atom_id res chain seq x y z
N MET A 1 44.21 3.98 -28.47
CA MET A 1 44.62 2.74 -29.19
C MET A 1 43.38 1.97 -29.58
N ASN A 2 43.19 1.82 -30.88
CA ASN A 2 42.49 0.78 -31.68
C ASN A 2 41.35 -0.08 -31.08
N VAL A 3 40.13 0.24 -31.53
CA VAL A 3 39.03 -0.54 -32.20
C VAL A 3 38.91 -2.08 -32.02
N PRO A 4 37.67 -2.65 -31.94
CA PRO A 4 37.32 -4.02 -31.50
C PRO A 4 37.15 -5.02 -32.67
N PRO A 5 36.60 -6.24 -32.43
CA PRO A 5 35.28 -6.53 -33.03
C PRO A 5 34.35 -7.50 -32.25
N ALA A 6 33.09 -7.48 -32.68
CA ALA A 6 31.94 -8.28 -32.30
C ALA A 6 32.00 -9.77 -32.74
N ARG A 7 31.14 -10.62 -32.15
CA ARG A 7 30.64 -11.86 -32.77
C ARG A 7 29.16 -12.13 -32.40
N PRO A 8 28.28 -12.39 -33.40
CA PRO A 8 26.95 -12.96 -33.23
C PRO A 8 26.90 -14.46 -33.64
N HIS A 9 26.04 -15.26 -33.02
CA HIS A 9 25.58 -16.58 -33.51
C HIS A 9 24.16 -16.83 -32.92
N VAL A 10 23.05 -16.80 -33.67
CA VAL A 10 22.42 -17.84 -34.54
C VAL A 10 22.24 -19.18 -33.79
N SER A 11 21.02 -19.68 -33.54
CA SER A 11 20.23 -20.60 -34.41
C SER A 11 18.84 -20.85 -33.79
N ARG A 12 17.70 -20.62 -34.44
CA ARG A 12 16.92 -21.54 -35.29
C ARG A 12 16.73 -22.97 -34.75
N GLY A 13 15.46 -23.32 -34.48
CA GLY A 13 14.97 -24.69 -34.35
C GLY A 13 13.47 -24.75 -34.64
N LEU A 14 13.10 -25.01 -35.90
CA LEU A 14 11.76 -25.47 -36.31
C LEU A 14 11.72 -26.99 -36.10
N GLY A 15 10.65 -27.49 -35.49
CA GLY A 15 10.29 -28.91 -35.48
C GLY A 15 8.84 -29.07 -35.89
N ALA A 16 8.63 -29.54 -37.11
CA ALA A 16 7.33 -29.99 -37.62
C ALA A 16 7.23 -31.51 -37.47
N ALA A 17 6.06 -32.01 -37.09
CA ALA A 17 5.64 -33.37 -37.41
C ALA A 17 4.11 -33.43 -37.45
N ALA A 18 3.58 -33.69 -38.64
CA ALA A 18 2.20 -34.02 -38.90
C ALA A 18 2.04 -35.55 -38.85
N VAL A 19 0.98 -36.04 -38.21
CA VAL A 19 0.38 -37.35 -38.50
C VAL A 19 -1.13 -37.20 -38.42
N ALA A 20 -1.78 -37.49 -39.54
CA ALA A 20 -3.22 -37.58 -39.70
C ALA A 20 -3.67 -39.04 -39.50
N VAL A 21 -4.81 -39.26 -38.83
CA VAL A 21 -5.63 -40.46 -39.03
C VAL A 21 -7.11 -40.07 -38.95
N LEU A 22 -7.85 -40.43 -39.99
CA LEU A 22 -9.31 -40.35 -40.13
C LEU A 22 -10.02 -41.31 -39.18
N GLY A 23 -11.22 -40.93 -38.72
CA GLY A 23 -12.27 -41.94 -38.50
C GLY A 23 -13.40 -41.56 -37.56
N VAL A 24 -14.61 -41.53 -38.14
CA VAL A 24 -15.94 -41.76 -37.54
C VAL A 24 -16.67 -40.55 -36.93
N ALA A 25 -17.72 -40.16 -37.63
CA ALA A 25 -18.77 -39.26 -37.20
C ALA A 25 -19.72 -39.96 -36.21
N LEU A 26 -20.02 -39.28 -35.09
CA LEU A 26 -21.24 -39.47 -34.32
C LEU A 26 -21.81 -38.09 -33.97
N VAL A 27 -23.04 -37.84 -34.40
CA VAL A 27 -23.79 -36.62 -34.13
C VAL A 27 -24.40 -36.73 -32.73
N VAL A 28 -23.87 -35.96 -31.78
CA VAL A 28 -24.51 -35.69 -30.48
C VAL A 28 -24.30 -34.21 -30.16
N ALA A 29 -25.34 -33.40 -30.31
CA ALA A 29 -25.38 -32.04 -29.78
C ALA A 29 -25.68 -32.10 -28.27
N PRO A 30 -24.84 -31.48 -27.43
CA PRO A 30 -25.43 -30.62 -26.41
C PRO A 30 -24.63 -29.32 -26.19
N SER A 31 -25.41 -28.24 -26.07
CA SER A 31 -25.13 -27.06 -25.25
C SER A 31 -23.75 -26.41 -25.39
N THR A 32 -23.64 -25.44 -26.30
CA THR A 32 -22.65 -24.38 -26.18
C THR A 32 -22.93 -23.59 -24.89
N ALA A 33 -22.24 -23.94 -23.81
CA ALA A 33 -22.01 -22.99 -22.74
C ALA A 33 -21.09 -21.91 -23.31
N GLU A 34 -21.67 -20.76 -23.65
CA GLU A 34 -20.93 -19.51 -23.89
C GLU A 34 -20.09 -19.22 -22.64
N GLY A 35 -18.84 -19.67 -22.68
CA GLY A 35 -17.81 -19.22 -21.76
C GLY A 35 -17.62 -17.72 -21.99
N ALA A 36 -18.25 -16.92 -21.13
CA ALA A 36 -18.05 -15.49 -21.08
C ALA A 36 -16.54 -15.21 -21.08
N PRO A 37 -16.03 -14.27 -21.89
CA PRO A 37 -14.63 -13.88 -21.83
C PRO A 37 -14.37 -13.39 -20.41
N GLY A 38 -13.57 -14.16 -19.67
CA GLY A 38 -13.06 -13.77 -18.38
C GLY A 38 -12.46 -12.39 -18.53
N ARG A 39 -13.10 -11.38 -17.92
CA ARG A 39 -12.51 -10.06 -17.76
C ARG A 39 -11.16 -10.31 -17.10
N ALA A 40 -10.10 -10.14 -17.88
CA ALA A 40 -8.77 -9.99 -17.33
C ALA A 40 -8.91 -8.92 -16.24
N SER A 41 -8.68 -9.31 -14.99
CA SER A 41 -8.58 -8.38 -13.88
C SER A 41 -7.57 -7.34 -14.30
N ALA A 42 -8.05 -6.17 -14.71
CA ALA A 42 -7.18 -5.04 -14.98
C ALA A 42 -6.38 -4.84 -13.70
N ALA A 43 -5.06 -5.06 -13.78
CA ALA A 43 -4.16 -4.72 -12.70
C ALA A 43 -4.51 -3.30 -12.27
N GLY A 44 -4.96 -3.16 -11.02
CA GLY A 44 -5.48 -1.90 -10.50
C GLY A 44 -4.45 -0.82 -10.75
N ARG A 45 -4.82 0.20 -11.52
CA ARG A 45 -3.93 1.35 -11.72
C ARG A 45 -3.62 1.96 -10.36
N PRO A 46 -2.38 2.39 -10.11
CA PRO A 46 -2.02 3.18 -8.95
C PRO A 46 -3.03 4.30 -8.71
N VAL A 47 -3.65 4.31 -7.54
CA VAL A 47 -4.61 5.36 -7.17
C VAL A 47 -3.79 6.57 -6.71
N ALA A 48 -3.86 7.67 -7.46
CA ALA A 48 -3.16 8.91 -7.11
C ALA A 48 -3.38 9.32 -5.65
N ASP A 49 -2.36 9.92 -5.04
CA ASP A 49 -2.39 10.42 -3.67
C ASP A 49 -3.65 11.29 -3.47
N PRO A 50 -4.55 10.91 -2.55
CA PRO A 50 -5.75 11.69 -2.29
C PRO A 50 -5.35 13.07 -1.77
N SER A 51 -5.56 14.09 -2.60
CA SER A 51 -5.46 15.48 -2.19
C SER A 51 -6.85 16.02 -1.85
N PRO A 52 -6.99 16.82 -0.77
CA PRO A 52 -8.20 17.62 -0.56
C PRO A 52 -8.50 18.56 -1.73
N GLY A 53 -7.51 18.83 -2.61
CA GLY A 53 -7.69 19.61 -3.83
C GLY A 53 -8.23 18.83 -5.03
N GLN A 54 -8.41 17.51 -4.94
CA GLN A 54 -9.04 16.73 -6.01
C GLN A 54 -10.54 17.05 -6.09
N ALA A 55 -11.11 17.03 -7.30
CA ALA A 55 -12.56 17.11 -7.48
C ALA A 55 -13.31 16.06 -6.61
N GLY A 56 -14.26 16.54 -5.80
CA GLY A 56 -15.00 15.72 -4.83
C GLY A 56 -14.22 15.31 -3.58
N GLY A 57 -12.94 15.68 -3.47
CA GLY A 57 -12.10 15.41 -2.31
C GLY A 57 -12.34 16.42 -1.19
N HIS A 58 -12.57 15.95 0.04
CA HIS A 58 -12.56 16.80 1.21
C HIS A 58 -12.07 16.06 2.45
N THR A 59 -11.43 16.79 3.37
CA THR A 59 -10.89 16.24 4.62
C THR A 59 -12.00 16.06 5.64
N VAL A 60 -12.19 14.83 6.11
CA VAL A 60 -13.21 14.47 7.11
C VAL A 60 -12.67 14.37 8.52
N LEU A 61 -11.37 14.10 8.66
CA LEU A 61 -10.68 14.02 9.94
C LEU A 61 -9.20 14.34 9.76
N THR A 62 -8.61 15.10 10.68
CA THR A 62 -7.16 15.34 10.77
C THR A 62 -6.68 15.00 12.16
N CYS A 63 -5.54 14.34 12.29
CA CYS A 63 -4.92 14.01 13.58
C CYS A 63 -3.41 14.24 13.52
N ALA A 64 -2.79 14.56 14.66
CA ALA A 64 -1.35 14.37 14.84
C ALA A 64 -1.06 12.88 15.05
N ALA A 65 0.04 12.39 14.50
CA ALA A 65 0.46 10.99 14.56
C ALA A 65 1.87 10.87 15.18
N ALA A 66 2.10 9.87 16.03
CA ALA A 66 3.42 9.55 16.56
C ALA A 66 3.58 8.03 16.77
N THR A 67 4.79 7.52 16.62
CA THR A 67 5.11 6.11 16.92
C THR A 67 4.99 5.80 18.40
N ALA A 68 4.43 4.64 18.76
CA ALA A 68 4.25 4.22 20.14
C ALA A 68 4.29 2.68 20.31
N PRO A 69 5.45 2.02 20.56
CA PRO A 69 6.86 2.43 20.50
C PRO A 69 7.38 2.50 19.04
N SER A 70 8.70 2.34 18.81
CA SER A 70 9.28 2.30 17.45
C SER A 70 8.63 1.25 16.56
N ILE A 71 8.51 1.57 15.27
CA ILE A 71 8.23 0.57 14.23
C ILE A 71 9.49 -0.28 14.07
N THR A 72 9.35 -1.60 14.02
CA THR A 72 10.46 -2.55 13.87
C THR A 72 10.48 -3.17 12.49
N PHE A 73 11.68 -3.56 12.04
CA PHE A 73 11.95 -4.16 10.74
C PHE A 73 12.65 -5.51 10.92
N ASP A 74 12.13 -6.54 10.24
CA ASP A 74 12.69 -7.89 10.25
C ASP A 74 12.69 -8.50 8.83
N PRO A 75 13.87 -8.75 8.23
CA PRO A 75 15.21 -8.36 8.72
C PRO A 75 15.40 -6.83 8.77
N PRO A 76 16.49 -6.32 9.38
CA PRO A 76 16.82 -4.89 9.33
C PRO A 76 16.95 -4.38 7.90
N VAL A 77 16.39 -3.20 7.63
CA VAL A 77 16.52 -2.53 6.32
C VAL A 77 17.99 -2.29 6.03
N ALA A 78 18.42 -2.51 4.79
CA ALA A 78 19.81 -2.36 4.38
C ALA A 78 19.92 -1.60 3.06
N GLN A 79 21.15 -1.34 2.61
CA GLN A 79 21.40 -0.65 1.34
C GLN A 79 20.81 -1.41 0.14
N ALA A 80 20.96 -2.73 0.11
CA ALA A 80 20.38 -3.58 -0.92
C ALA A 80 18.90 -3.85 -0.64
N SER A 81 18.07 -3.74 -1.67
CA SER A 81 16.64 -4.04 -1.58
C SER A 81 16.40 -5.52 -1.27
N HIS A 82 15.59 -5.79 -0.24
CA HIS A 82 15.14 -7.14 0.12
C HIS A 82 13.80 -7.06 0.84
N THR A 83 13.09 -8.19 0.93
CA THR A 83 11.79 -8.24 1.60
C THR A 83 11.97 -8.08 3.11
N VAL A 84 11.34 -7.06 3.66
CA VAL A 84 11.32 -6.74 5.09
C VAL A 84 9.90 -6.78 5.60
N THR A 85 9.70 -7.34 6.79
CA THR A 85 8.46 -7.23 7.55
C THR A 85 8.56 -6.05 8.52
N ALA A 86 7.63 -5.11 8.40
CA ALA A 86 7.48 -3.99 9.32
C ALA A 86 6.33 -4.24 10.29
N LYS A 87 6.52 -3.94 11.58
CA LYS A 87 5.47 -4.01 12.60
C LYS A 87 5.57 -2.81 13.53
N GLY A 88 4.43 -2.31 13.99
CA GLY A 88 4.45 -1.35 15.07
C GLY A 88 3.09 -0.74 15.35
N ALA A 89 3.14 0.36 16.10
CA ALA A 89 1.94 1.06 16.52
C ALA A 89 2.16 2.57 16.50
N LEU A 90 1.07 3.29 16.27
CA LEU A 90 1.02 4.75 16.29
C LEU A 90 -0.06 5.20 17.27
N THR A 91 0.11 6.38 17.85
CA THR A 91 -0.95 7.14 18.51
C THR A 91 -1.40 8.27 17.59
N LEU A 92 -2.72 8.44 17.50
CA LEU A 92 -3.37 9.57 16.87
C LEU A 92 -3.93 10.47 17.98
N THR A 93 -3.61 11.74 17.94
CA THR A 93 -4.02 12.72 18.95
C THR A 93 -4.51 14.00 18.29
N GLY A 94 -5.29 14.78 19.04
CA GLY A 94 -5.81 16.06 18.56
C GLY A 94 -6.66 15.89 17.30
N CYS A 95 -7.45 14.81 17.22
CA CYS A 95 -8.26 14.57 16.05
C CYS A 95 -9.40 15.60 15.94
N THR A 96 -9.53 16.22 14.78
CA THR A 96 -10.58 17.20 14.48
C THR A 96 -11.28 16.83 13.19
N SER A 97 -12.60 16.96 13.14
CA SER A 97 -13.43 16.66 11.96
C SER A 97 -13.90 17.98 11.32
N PRO A 98 -13.22 18.48 10.27
CA PRO A 98 -13.52 19.80 9.70
C PRO A 98 -14.91 19.87 9.05
N ASP A 99 -15.40 18.75 8.54
CA ASP A 99 -16.72 18.61 7.93
C ASP A 99 -17.82 18.21 8.94
N GLY A 100 -17.46 17.99 10.21
CA GLY A 100 -18.39 17.57 11.26
C GLY A 100 -18.92 16.15 11.12
N SER A 101 -18.38 15.31 10.23
CA SER A 101 -18.85 13.93 10.03
C SER A 101 -18.44 12.98 11.18
N PHE A 102 -17.36 13.30 11.88
CA PHE A 102 -16.82 12.50 13.00
C PHE A 102 -16.48 13.35 14.23
N PRO A 103 -17.44 14.13 14.78
CA PRO A 103 -17.15 15.18 15.77
C PRO A 103 -16.75 14.63 17.15
N LYS A 104 -17.04 13.35 17.40
CA LYS A 104 -16.70 12.66 18.65
C LYS A 104 -15.33 11.96 18.61
N LEU A 105 -14.67 11.89 17.46
CA LEU A 105 -13.36 11.25 17.36
C LEU A 105 -12.27 12.22 17.80
N SER A 106 -11.62 11.94 18.93
CA SER A 106 -10.58 12.80 19.52
C SER A 106 -9.18 12.17 19.47
N THR A 107 -9.11 10.84 19.65
CA THR A 107 -7.84 10.11 19.60
C THR A 107 -8.02 8.75 18.91
N GLY A 108 -6.90 8.15 18.52
CA GLY A 108 -6.86 6.81 17.94
C GLY A 108 -5.60 6.06 18.35
N LYS A 109 -5.69 4.74 18.48
CA LYS A 109 -4.51 3.86 18.57
C LYS A 109 -4.44 3.02 17.31
N VAL A 110 -3.33 3.11 16.59
CA VAL A 110 -3.08 2.34 15.37
C VAL A 110 -2.13 1.20 15.70
N THR A 111 -2.43 0.02 15.19
CA THR A 111 -1.48 -1.11 15.10
C THR A 111 -1.36 -1.49 13.65
N LEU A 112 -0.14 -1.70 13.16
CA LEU A 112 0.12 -1.97 11.75
C LEU A 112 1.15 -3.08 11.57
N GLN A 113 1.00 -3.79 10.45
CA GLN A 113 1.90 -4.83 9.99
C GLN A 113 1.92 -4.79 8.46
N GLY A 114 3.10 -4.91 7.87
CA GLY A 114 3.24 -5.08 6.43
C GLY A 114 4.55 -5.72 6.03
N SER A 115 4.65 -6.11 4.76
CA SER A 115 5.86 -6.61 4.15
C SER A 115 5.99 -6.16 2.71
N GLY A 116 7.23 -5.94 2.29
CA GLY A 116 7.56 -5.61 0.91
C GLY A 116 9.06 -5.46 0.71
N PRO A 117 9.55 -5.33 -0.53
CA PRO A 117 10.93 -4.98 -0.80
C PRO A 117 11.24 -3.57 -0.28
N VAL A 118 12.24 -3.48 0.61
CA VAL A 118 12.70 -2.23 1.24
C VAL A 118 14.22 -2.13 1.12
N SER A 119 14.70 -0.91 0.95
CA SER A 119 16.10 -0.50 1.01
C SER A 119 16.22 0.84 1.75
N CYS A 120 17.45 1.25 2.08
CA CYS A 120 17.71 2.58 2.63
C CYS A 120 17.32 3.74 1.69
N THR A 121 17.08 3.45 0.41
CA THR A 121 16.74 4.45 -0.62
C THR A 121 15.27 4.43 -1.03
N GLY A 122 14.48 3.49 -0.54
CA GLY A 122 13.09 3.37 -0.94
C GLY A 122 12.50 1.98 -0.72
N VAL A 123 11.23 1.85 -1.02
CA VAL A 123 10.40 0.68 -0.77
C VAL A 123 9.30 0.62 -1.82
N GLN A 124 8.83 -0.59 -2.12
CA GLN A 124 7.88 -0.84 -3.21
C GLN A 124 6.95 -2.00 -2.84
N ASN A 125 5.80 -2.10 -3.52
CA ASN A 125 4.91 -3.25 -3.50
C ASN A 125 4.59 -3.77 -2.09
N VAL A 126 4.42 -2.86 -1.13
CA VAL A 126 4.14 -3.25 0.25
C VAL A 126 2.71 -3.72 0.37
N THR A 127 2.57 -4.88 0.99
CA THR A 127 1.28 -5.43 1.41
C THR A 127 1.18 -5.33 2.92
N GLY A 128 0.02 -5.02 3.45
CA GLY A 128 -0.14 -4.89 4.89
C GLY A 128 -1.56 -4.62 5.32
N THR A 129 -1.73 -4.50 6.62
CA THR A 129 -2.98 -4.17 7.27
C THR A 129 -2.69 -3.37 8.53
N GLY A 130 -3.66 -2.56 8.94
CA GLY A 130 -3.64 -1.96 10.25
C GLY A 130 -5.05 -1.84 10.82
N THR A 131 -5.10 -1.64 12.12
CA THR A 131 -6.35 -1.41 12.85
C THR A 131 -6.22 -0.12 13.63
N ILE A 132 -7.22 0.74 13.53
CA ILE A 132 -7.37 1.94 14.35
C ILE A 132 -8.47 1.68 15.36
N THR A 133 -8.18 1.84 16.65
CA THR A 133 -9.18 1.92 17.72
C THR A 133 -9.42 3.38 18.06
N TRP A 134 -10.64 3.84 17.83
CA TRP A 134 -11.04 5.23 17.99
C TRP A 134 -11.58 5.51 19.38
N LYS A 135 -11.29 6.69 19.92
CA LYS A 135 -11.80 7.15 21.21
C LYS A 135 -12.30 8.59 21.19
N ASP A 136 -13.23 8.89 22.10
CA ASP A 136 -13.64 10.27 22.40
C ASP A 136 -12.64 10.99 23.32
N ALA A 137 -12.96 12.24 23.66
CA ALA A 137 -12.15 13.07 24.53
C ALA A 137 -12.12 12.57 25.99
N GLN A 138 -13.09 11.75 26.38
CA GLN A 138 -13.19 11.10 27.69
C GLN A 138 -12.45 9.74 27.72
N GLY A 139 -11.90 9.31 26.57
CA GLY A 139 -11.18 8.05 26.44
C GLY A 139 -12.07 6.83 26.18
N GLN A 140 -13.38 7.00 25.96
CA GLN A 140 -14.28 5.90 25.63
C GLN A 140 -14.06 5.42 24.21
N THR A 141 -14.02 4.10 24.02
CA THR A 141 -13.87 3.49 22.70
C THR A 141 -15.14 3.68 21.88
N LEU A 142 -15.01 4.30 20.71
CA LEU A 142 -16.13 4.59 19.82
C LEU A 142 -16.20 3.70 18.57
N GLY A 143 -15.35 2.66 18.50
CA GLY A 143 -15.30 1.69 17.41
C GLY A 143 -13.90 1.54 16.81
N THR A 144 -13.81 0.70 15.78
CA THR A 144 -12.57 0.40 15.07
C THR A 144 -12.65 0.74 13.59
N SER A 145 -11.51 0.78 12.93
CA SER A 145 -11.39 0.87 11.48
C SER A 145 -10.23 0.01 11.01
N THR A 146 -10.44 -0.75 9.94
CA THR A 146 -9.38 -1.55 9.30
C THR A 146 -8.82 -0.74 8.15
N ILE A 147 -7.50 -0.66 8.06
CA ILE A 147 -6.80 0.09 7.02
C ILE A 147 -5.97 -0.85 6.16
N ARG A 148 -5.93 -0.55 4.87
CA ARG A 148 -5.05 -1.20 3.91
C ARG A 148 -4.09 -0.15 3.34
N PRO A 149 -2.77 -0.30 3.54
CA PRO A 149 -1.79 0.55 2.86
C PRO A 149 -1.96 0.46 1.35
N ASN A 150 -1.84 1.60 0.66
CA ASN A 150 -1.91 1.65 -0.80
C ASN A 150 -0.62 2.25 -1.34
N LEU A 151 0.32 1.37 -1.70
CA LEU A 151 1.71 1.73 -2.00
C LEU A 151 2.12 1.49 -3.44
N ASP A 152 1.17 1.07 -4.29
CA ASP A 152 1.35 1.10 -5.74
C ASP A 152 1.46 2.54 -6.28
N ALA A 153 1.11 3.54 -5.45
CA ALA A 153 0.89 4.93 -5.82
C ALA A 153 1.97 5.94 -5.42
N ILE A 154 3.02 5.56 -4.69
CA ILE A 154 3.95 6.55 -4.13
C ILE A 154 5.42 6.20 -4.36
N PRO A 155 6.10 6.93 -5.26
CA PRO A 155 7.56 6.99 -5.26
C PRO A 155 8.02 7.98 -4.18
N SER A 156 7.84 7.67 -2.88
CA SER A 156 8.40 8.53 -1.82
C SER A 156 9.65 7.90 -1.21
N PHE A 157 10.63 8.76 -0.94
CA PHE A 157 11.89 8.42 -0.26
C PHE A 157 11.71 8.24 1.26
N ASN A 158 10.56 8.57 1.83
CA ASN A 158 10.35 8.55 3.27
C ASN A 158 9.47 7.36 3.70
N PRO A 159 10.05 6.35 4.37
CA PRO A 159 9.28 5.16 4.78
C PRO A 159 8.14 5.50 5.75
N GLY A 160 8.21 6.65 6.42
CA GLY A 160 7.14 7.13 7.31
C GLY A 160 5.88 7.59 6.56
N ASP A 161 6.03 8.16 5.37
CA ASP A 161 4.89 8.66 4.58
C ASP A 161 4.05 7.48 4.05
N MET A 162 4.68 6.35 3.81
CA MET A 162 4.05 5.16 3.24
C MET A 162 3.13 4.42 4.22
N LEU A 163 3.42 4.48 5.51
CA LEU A 163 2.52 3.93 6.53
C LEU A 163 1.28 4.78 6.75
N LEU A 164 1.30 6.04 6.29
CA LEU A 164 0.23 7.01 6.47
C LEU A 164 -0.59 7.24 5.19
N VAL A 165 -0.39 6.42 4.16
CA VAL A 165 -1.20 6.46 2.94
C VAL A 165 -1.88 5.11 2.68
N GLY A 166 -3.18 5.17 2.44
CA GLY A 166 -3.97 3.96 2.26
C GLY A 166 -5.46 4.23 2.18
N GLU A 167 -6.23 3.20 2.48
CA GLU A 167 -7.69 3.24 2.51
C GLU A 167 -8.21 2.56 3.77
N VAL A 168 -9.26 3.11 4.35
CA VAL A 168 -10.04 2.44 5.38
C VAL A 168 -11.02 1.47 4.70
N THR A 169 -10.75 0.18 4.79
CA THR A 169 -11.56 -0.86 4.13
C THR A 169 -12.79 -1.26 4.95
N GLU A 170 -12.74 -1.08 6.27
CA GLU A 170 -13.82 -1.51 7.19
C GLU A 170 -13.99 -0.58 8.38
N GLY A 171 -15.14 -0.67 9.03
CA GLY A 171 -15.44 0.00 10.28
C GLY A 171 -15.83 1.47 10.13
N LYS A 172 -15.60 2.24 11.18
CA LYS A 172 -16.18 3.57 11.38
C LYS A 172 -15.90 4.58 10.27
N MET A 173 -14.73 4.49 9.65
CA MET A 173 -14.31 5.40 8.58
C MET A 173 -14.24 4.71 7.21
N LYS A 174 -15.00 3.62 7.00
CA LYS A 174 -14.98 2.85 5.76
C LYS A 174 -15.12 3.74 4.51
N GLY A 175 -14.29 3.46 3.51
CA GLY A 175 -14.24 4.16 2.22
C GLY A 175 -13.52 5.50 2.26
N LYS A 176 -13.01 5.93 3.42
CA LYS A 176 -12.13 7.11 3.50
C LYS A 176 -10.71 6.71 3.12
N ARG A 177 -10.05 7.58 2.36
CA ARG A 177 -8.63 7.44 2.07
C ARG A 177 -7.80 8.12 3.15
N ILE A 178 -6.58 7.65 3.33
CA ILE A 178 -5.65 8.14 4.33
C ILE A 178 -4.51 8.81 3.56
N ALA A 179 -4.15 10.02 3.96
CA ALA A 179 -2.93 10.69 3.52
C ALA A 179 -2.22 11.23 4.75
N GLY A 180 -0.91 11.07 4.82
CA GLY A 180 -0.16 11.64 5.92
C GLY A 180 1.31 11.74 5.61
N LYS A 181 1.99 12.45 6.50
CA LYS A 181 3.43 12.69 6.44
C LYS A 181 4.03 12.42 7.80
N ALA A 182 5.17 11.78 7.83
CA ALA A 182 5.91 11.52 9.06
C ALA A 182 7.36 11.96 8.92
N THR A 183 7.87 12.62 9.94
CA THR A 183 9.30 12.96 10.07
C THR A 183 9.95 11.93 10.98
N PRO A 184 10.98 11.20 10.52
CA PRO A 184 11.78 10.35 11.40
C PRO A 184 12.39 11.18 12.54
N THR A 185 12.26 10.70 13.77
CA THR A 185 12.91 11.29 14.96
C THR A 185 14.14 10.49 15.39
N SER A 186 14.29 9.27 14.87
CA SER A 186 15.50 8.44 15.04
C SER A 186 16.55 8.75 13.96
N ASP A 187 17.82 8.56 14.30
CA ASP A 187 18.92 8.69 13.34
C ASP A 187 18.87 7.58 12.28
N ILE A 188 18.60 7.97 11.03
CA ILE A 188 18.58 7.08 9.86
C ILE A 188 19.87 7.17 9.02
N SER A 189 20.81 8.05 9.38
CA SER A 189 22.02 8.31 8.59
C SER A 189 22.91 7.09 8.42
N GLN A 190 22.82 6.13 9.35
CA GLN A 190 23.63 4.91 9.36
C GLN A 190 23.01 3.75 8.57
N CYS A 191 21.83 3.92 7.98
CA CYS A 191 21.12 2.84 7.29
C CYS A 191 22.01 2.11 6.26
N SER A 192 22.75 2.86 5.43
CA SER A 192 23.62 2.28 4.40
C SER A 192 24.78 1.45 4.94
N SER A 193 25.23 1.74 6.17
CA SER A 193 26.42 1.15 6.78
C SER A 193 26.12 0.04 7.79
N LYS A 194 25.01 0.15 8.54
CA LYS A 194 24.66 -0.78 9.64
C LYS A 194 23.28 -1.41 9.50
N GLY A 195 22.50 -0.93 8.54
CA GLY A 195 21.08 -1.22 8.45
C GLY A 195 20.26 -0.52 9.53
N LEU A 196 18.94 -0.70 9.46
CA LEU A 196 17.97 -0.08 10.33
C LEU A 196 16.98 -1.15 10.83
N GLY A 197 17.06 -1.47 12.13
CA GLY A 197 16.15 -2.44 12.77
C GLY A 197 14.81 -1.84 13.21
N GLY A 198 14.69 -0.52 13.19
CA GLY A 198 13.45 0.18 13.51
C GLY A 198 13.55 1.69 13.37
N VAL A 199 12.41 2.36 13.39
CA VAL A 199 12.30 3.81 13.23
C VAL A 199 11.27 4.37 14.20
N GLN A 200 11.54 5.58 14.68
CA GLN A 200 10.58 6.41 15.41
C GLN A 200 10.27 7.64 14.57
N GLY A 201 9.06 8.17 14.73
CA GLY A 201 8.67 9.35 13.98
C GLY A 201 7.38 9.97 14.49
N SER A 202 7.14 11.19 14.02
CA SER A 202 5.91 11.93 14.28
C SER A 202 5.51 12.77 13.08
N GLY A 203 4.24 13.14 12.99
CA GLY A 203 3.73 13.94 11.89
C GLY A 203 2.21 14.09 11.94
N GLY A 204 1.58 14.13 10.77
CA GLY A 204 0.14 14.35 10.64
C GLY A 204 -0.51 13.37 9.68
N VAL A 205 -1.77 13.04 9.96
CA VAL A 205 -2.60 12.21 9.10
C VAL A 205 -3.95 12.88 8.86
N ALA A 206 -4.43 12.79 7.63
CA ALA A 206 -5.73 13.24 7.18
C ALA A 206 -6.50 12.05 6.59
N PHE A 207 -7.79 12.02 6.87
CA PHE A 207 -8.75 11.13 6.26
C PHE A 207 -9.59 11.92 5.28
N ILE A 208 -9.71 11.42 4.06
CA ILE A 208 -10.29 12.14 2.93
C ILE A 208 -11.45 11.34 2.37
N ALA A 209 -12.60 11.98 2.26
CA ALA A 209 -13.70 11.48 1.46
C ALA A 209 -13.48 11.87 0.00
N VAL A 210 -13.85 10.99 -0.91
CA VAL A 210 -13.96 11.30 -2.34
C VAL A 210 -15.41 11.07 -2.71
N ASP A 211 -16.15 12.15 -2.91
CA ASP A 211 -17.53 12.08 -3.37
C ASP A 211 -17.56 11.64 -4.83
N ALA A 212 -18.54 10.80 -5.17
CA ALA A 212 -18.78 10.48 -6.56
C ALA A 212 -19.21 11.76 -7.31
N PRO A 213 -18.72 12.00 -8.54
CA PRO A 213 -19.27 13.07 -9.36
C PRO A 213 -20.77 12.82 -9.54
N LYS A 214 -21.56 13.85 -9.25
CA LYS A 214 -23.02 13.86 -9.47
C LYS A 214 -23.33 13.90 -10.96
#